data_AF-A0A2A4X6X2-F1
#
_entry.id   AF-A0A2A4X6X2-F1
#
_cell.length_a   1.000
_cell.length_b   1.000
_cell.length_c   1.000
_cell.angle_alpha   90.00
_cell.angle_beta   90.00
_cell.angle_gamma   90.00
#
_symmetry.space_group_name_H-M   'P 1'
#
loop_
_entity.id
_entity.type
_entity.pdbx_description
1 polymer ?
#
loop_
_entity_poly.entity_id
_entity_poly.type
_entity_poly.pdbx_seq_one_letter_code
_entity_poly.pdbx_strand_id
1 'polypeptide(L)'
;MTQPIDSIHSLKVMSKIIDAVCYNHARLALLRISNPLRIEIPDHRCLEAILSDDYWLCVDSCQEDQPILAWCDFDKHDHNAALHQPIPCQLRLYHSHAGLIMGSALDSLDRALTEVLSQKT
;
A
#
# COMPACT_ATOMS: atom_id res chain seq x y z
N MET A 1 -2.05 -17.51 -5.94
CA MET A 1 -3.04 -16.76 -6.75
C MET A 1 -3.69 -15.75 -5.82
N THR A 2 -3.34 -14.48 -5.91
CA THR A 2 -4.01 -13.41 -5.16
C THR A 2 -5.43 -13.27 -5.69
N GLN A 3 -6.44 -13.37 -4.81
CA GLN A 3 -7.81 -13.07 -5.21
C GLN A 3 -7.91 -11.59 -5.63
N PRO A 4 -8.76 -11.24 -6.61
CA PRO A 4 -8.98 -9.84 -6.97
C PRO A 4 -9.44 -9.08 -5.73
N ILE A 5 -8.84 -7.91 -5.45
CA ILE A 5 -9.17 -7.13 -4.26
C ILE A 5 -10.67 -6.78 -4.18
N ASP A 6 -11.33 -6.65 -5.32
CA ASP A 6 -12.77 -6.39 -5.42
C ASP A 6 -13.65 -7.58 -5.04
N SER A 7 -13.08 -8.79 -4.94
CA SER A 7 -13.77 -9.97 -4.43
C SER A 7 -13.79 -10.04 -2.90
N ILE A 8 -13.02 -9.18 -2.22
CA ILE A 8 -12.90 -9.17 -0.76
C ILE A 8 -13.91 -8.16 -0.19
N HIS A 9 -14.79 -8.62 0.70
CA HIS A 9 -15.75 -7.73 1.34
C HIS A 9 -15.07 -6.85 2.39
N SER A 10 -15.04 -5.53 2.15
CA SER A 10 -14.54 -4.56 3.12
C SER A 10 -15.58 -4.26 4.20
N LEU A 11 -15.15 -4.23 5.47
CA LEU A 11 -15.96 -3.79 6.60
C LEU A 11 -16.21 -2.27 6.57
N LYS A 12 -15.25 -1.50 6.04
CA LYS A 12 -15.33 -0.04 5.97
C LYS A 12 -14.55 0.49 4.78
N VAL A 13 -15.06 1.54 4.15
CA VAL A 13 -14.39 2.32 3.10
C VAL A 13 -14.28 3.77 3.55
N MET A 14 -13.14 4.40 3.30
CA MET A 14 -12.86 5.78 3.68
C MET A 14 -12.10 6.50 2.56
N SER A 15 -12.47 7.73 2.26
CA SER A 15 -11.63 8.59 1.41
C SER A 15 -10.34 8.96 2.16
N LYS A 16 -9.21 8.84 1.48
CA LYS A 16 -7.88 9.17 1.99
C LYS A 16 -7.06 9.89 0.95
N ILE A 17 -5.97 10.48 1.42
CA ILE A 17 -4.96 11.13 0.59
C ILE A 17 -3.62 10.52 1.00
N ILE A 18 -2.84 10.09 0.02
CA ILE A 18 -1.47 9.60 0.21
C ILE A 18 -0.50 10.72 -0.19
N ASP A 19 0.55 10.89 0.60
CA ASP A 19 1.60 11.84 0.26
C ASP A 19 2.28 11.48 -1.07
N ALA A 20 2.63 12.50 -1.84
CA ALA A 20 3.21 12.35 -3.16
C ALA A 20 4.53 11.55 -3.13
N VAL A 21 5.35 11.74 -2.09
CA VAL A 21 6.64 11.08 -1.91
C VAL A 21 6.44 9.58 -1.74
N CYS A 22 5.57 9.18 -0.80
CA CYS A 22 5.25 7.77 -0.55
C CYS A 22 4.72 7.07 -1.82
N TYR A 23 3.81 7.72 -2.54
CA TYR A 23 3.29 7.20 -3.80
C TYR A 23 4.35 7.06 -4.89
N ASN A 24 5.25 8.04 -5.01
CA ASN A 24 6.33 7.97 -5.97
C ASN A 24 7.36 6.88 -5.61
N HIS A 25 7.68 6.66 -4.33
CA HIS A 25 8.53 5.56 -3.91
C HIS A 25 7.93 4.21 -4.26
N ALA A 26 6.63 4.00 -3.98
CA ALA A 26 5.94 2.77 -4.35
C ALA A 26 5.96 2.55 -5.87
N ARG A 27 5.65 3.59 -6.66
CA ARG A 27 5.69 3.52 -8.13
C ARG A 27 7.09 3.20 -8.66
N LEU A 28 8.13 3.83 -8.12
CA LEU A 28 9.52 3.55 -8.50
C LEU A 28 9.92 2.12 -8.14
N ALA A 29 9.50 1.64 -6.97
CA ALA A 29 9.77 0.27 -6.52
C ALA A 29 9.09 -0.75 -7.45
N LEU A 30 7.83 -0.51 -7.84
CA LEU A 30 7.11 -1.34 -8.81
C LEU A 30 7.81 -1.39 -10.18
N LEU A 31 8.37 -0.26 -10.64
CA LEU A 31 9.07 -0.17 -11.91
C LEU A 31 10.47 -0.83 -11.89
N ARG A 32 11.20 -0.74 -10.76
CA ARG A 32 12.61 -1.16 -10.66
C ARG A 32 12.80 -2.55 -10.07
N ILE A 33 11.85 -3.04 -9.29
CA ILE A 33 12.01 -4.28 -8.52
C ILE A 33 11.14 -5.37 -9.11
N SER A 34 9.82 -5.23 -9.00
CA SER A 34 8.83 -6.14 -9.55
C SER A 34 7.44 -5.52 -9.47
N ASN A 35 6.52 -5.99 -10.30
CA ASN A 35 5.10 -5.67 -10.20
C ASN A 35 4.29 -6.96 -10.42
N PRO A 36 3.59 -7.48 -9.40
CA PRO A 36 3.45 -6.93 -8.05
C PRO A 36 4.75 -6.98 -7.23
N LEU A 37 4.84 -6.14 -6.20
CA LEU A 37 5.92 -6.13 -5.21
C LEU A 37 5.37 -6.50 -3.84
N ARG A 38 5.99 -7.46 -3.17
CA ARG A 38 5.68 -7.82 -1.79
C ARG A 38 6.81 -7.35 -0.88
N ILE A 39 6.48 -6.65 0.21
CA ILE A 39 7.44 -6.07 1.14
C ILE A 39 6.96 -6.21 2.58
N GLU A 40 7.89 -6.51 3.49
CA GLU A 40 7.62 -6.51 4.94
C GLU A 40 7.43 -5.07 5.43
N ILE A 41 6.43 -4.86 6.29
CA ILE A 41 6.20 -3.57 6.94
C ILE A 41 6.93 -3.57 8.29
N PRO A 42 8.00 -2.75 8.45
CA PRO A 42 8.74 -2.70 9.70
C PRO A 42 7.84 -2.19 10.85
N ASP A 43 8.22 -2.51 12.09
CA ASP A 43 7.48 -2.17 13.32
C ASP A 43 6.09 -2.82 13.45
N HIS A 44 5.67 -3.62 12.47
CA HIS A 44 4.39 -4.33 12.45
C HIS A 44 4.61 -5.83 12.24
N ARG A 45 4.58 -6.60 13.34
CA ARG A 45 4.80 -8.05 13.29
C ARG A 45 3.83 -8.74 12.30
N CYS A 46 4.39 -9.55 11.40
CA CYS A 46 3.66 -10.30 10.36
C CYS A 46 2.90 -9.43 9.35
N LEU A 47 3.06 -8.10 9.37
CA LEU A 47 2.38 -7.24 8.41
C LEU A 47 3.23 -7.11 7.15
N GLU A 48 2.65 -7.50 6.02
CA GLU A 48 3.30 -7.37 4.71
C GLU A 48 2.39 -6.59 3.78
N ALA A 49 2.98 -5.77 2.90
CA ALA A 49 2.26 -5.07 1.84
C ALA A 49 2.53 -5.73 0.49
N ILE A 50 1.45 -5.98 -0.25
CA ILE A 50 1.44 -6.41 -1.64
C ILE A 50 1.02 -5.21 -2.48
N LEU A 51 1.98 -4.64 -3.19
CA LEU A 51 1.82 -3.46 -4.02
C LEU A 51 1.62 -3.86 -5.48
N SER A 52 0.71 -3.15 -6.14
CA SER A 52 0.51 -3.13 -7.59
C SER A 52 0.20 -1.70 -8.03
N ASP A 53 0.00 -1.49 -9.34
CA ASP A 53 -0.44 -0.19 -9.84
C ASP A 53 -1.83 0.20 -9.34
N ASP A 54 -2.69 -0.77 -9.02
CA ASP A 54 -4.11 -0.53 -8.73
C ASP A 54 -4.44 -0.53 -7.24
N TYR A 55 -3.65 -1.26 -6.44
CA TYR A 55 -3.85 -1.35 -5.00
C TYR A 55 -2.56 -1.64 -4.24
N TRP A 56 -2.54 -1.22 -2.98
CA TRP A 56 -1.56 -1.59 -1.97
C TRP A 56 -2.29 -2.29 -0.82
N LEU A 57 -2.16 -3.62 -0.77
CA LEU A 57 -2.86 -4.47 0.18
C LEU A 57 -1.94 -4.87 1.32
N CYS A 58 -2.30 -4.52 2.55
CA CYS A 58 -1.67 -5.05 3.75
C CYS A 58 -2.35 -6.35 4.17
N VAL A 59 -1.54 -7.39 4.39
CA VAL A 59 -1.96 -8.71 4.85
C VAL A 59 -1.23 -9.11 6.13
N ASP A 60 -1.87 -9.95 6.93
CA ASP A 60 -1.20 -10.68 8.01
C ASP A 60 -0.64 -12.00 7.45
N SER A 61 0.67 -12.04 7.25
CA SER A 61 1.37 -13.21 6.68
C SER A 61 1.42 -14.40 7.65
N CYS A 62 1.16 -14.19 8.94
CA CYS A 62 1.03 -15.25 9.93
C CYS A 62 -0.35 -15.90 9.92
N GLN A 63 -1.32 -15.34 9.20
CA GLN A 63 -2.69 -15.85 9.09
C GLN A 63 -3.11 -16.03 7.62
N GLU A 64 -2.33 -16.81 6.86
CA GLU A 64 -2.64 -17.17 5.46
C GLU A 64 -2.95 -15.96 4.56
N ASP A 65 -2.17 -14.88 4.72
CA ASP A 65 -2.37 -13.61 4.01
C ASP A 65 -3.75 -12.98 4.25
N GLN A 66 -4.27 -13.07 5.49
CA GLN A 66 -5.53 -12.44 5.86
C GLN A 66 -5.49 -10.94 5.53
N PRO A 67 -6.42 -10.43 4.70
CA PRO A 67 -6.50 -9.02 4.37
C PRO A 67 -6.76 -8.17 5.62
N ILE A 68 -5.96 -7.13 5.81
CA ILE A 68 -6.11 -6.19 6.93
C ILE A 68 -6.69 -4.87 6.45
N LEU A 69 -6.01 -4.22 5.50
CA LEU A 69 -6.45 -2.99 4.87
C LEU A 69 -5.84 -2.84 3.48
N ALA A 70 -6.39 -1.96 2.65
CA ALA A 70 -5.78 -1.62 1.39
C ALA A 70 -6.03 -0.17 0.98
N TRP A 71 -5.02 0.46 0.40
CA TRP A 71 -5.18 1.66 -0.40
C TRP A 71 -5.43 1.27 -1.85
N CYS A 72 -6.41 1.87 -2.49
CA CYS A 72 -6.83 1.55 -3.86
C CYS A 72 -7.55 2.74 -4.48
N ASP A 73 -8.00 2.60 -5.72
CA ASP A 73 -8.74 3.63 -6.45
C ASP A 73 -7.96 4.97 -6.47
N PHE A 74 -6.65 4.89 -6.76
CA PHE A 74 -5.77 6.04 -6.83
C PHE A 74 -6.22 6.98 -7.96
N ASP A 75 -6.52 8.23 -7.62
CA ASP A 75 -6.82 9.25 -8.62
C ASP A 75 -5.50 9.78 -9.21
N LYS A 76 -5.18 9.30 -10.41
CA LYS A 76 -3.92 9.59 -11.11
C LYS A 76 -4.07 10.70 -12.16
N HIS A 77 -5.23 11.36 -12.29
CA HIS A 77 -5.40 12.43 -13.26
C HIS A 77 -4.35 13.50 -13.02
N ASP A 78 -3.50 13.74 -14.02
CA ASP A 78 -2.38 14.68 -14.02
C ASP A 78 -1.18 14.38 -13.12
N HIS A 79 -1.09 13.23 -12.43
CA HIS A 79 0.06 12.95 -11.55
C HIS A 79 1.41 12.98 -12.29
N ASN A 80 1.46 12.52 -13.54
CA ASN A 80 2.70 12.59 -14.33
C ASN A 80 3.14 14.03 -14.63
N ALA A 81 2.20 14.99 -14.66
CA ALA A 81 2.49 16.41 -14.81
C ALA A 81 2.73 17.11 -13.45
N ALA A 82 2.24 16.51 -12.36
CA ALA A 82 2.25 17.10 -11.02
C ALA A 82 2.75 16.10 -9.95
N LEU A 83 3.97 15.56 -10.12
CA LEU A 83 4.57 14.55 -9.24
C LEU A 83 4.66 14.92 -7.75
N HIS A 84 4.50 16.20 -7.41
CA HIS A 84 4.53 16.74 -6.05
C HIS A 84 3.14 16.81 -5.40
N GLN A 85 2.07 16.55 -6.16
CA GLN A 85 0.71 16.58 -5.63
C GLN A 85 0.38 15.25 -4.94
N PRO A 86 -0.29 15.31 -3.78
CA PRO A 86 -0.70 14.11 -3.08
C PRO A 86 -1.83 13.41 -3.85
N ILE A 87 -1.95 12.09 -3.66
CA ILE A 87 -2.87 11.24 -4.42
C ILE A 87 -4.15 10.97 -3.60
N PRO A 88 -5.32 11.46 -4.04
CA PRO A 88 -6.60 11.00 -3.52
C PRO A 88 -6.79 9.51 -3.79
N CYS A 89 -7.33 8.78 -2.83
CA CYS A 89 -7.57 7.34 -2.94
C CYS A 89 -8.67 6.89 -1.97
N GLN A 90 -8.97 5.59 -1.99
CA GLN A 90 -9.78 4.92 -0.99
C GLN A 90 -8.93 4.04 -0.10
N LEU A 91 -9.23 4.05 1.21
CA LEU A 91 -8.77 3.07 2.17
C LEU A 91 -9.92 2.11 2.50
N ARG A 92 -9.74 0.83 2.17
CA ARG A 92 -10.66 -0.27 2.52
C ARG A 92 -10.10 -1.01 3.73
N LEU A 93 -10.94 -1.25 4.74
CA LEU A 93 -10.58 -2.02 5.94
C LEU A 93 -11.29 -3.38 5.88
N TYR A 94 -10.54 -4.46 6.07
CA TYR A 94 -11.04 -5.83 6.02
C TYR A 94 -11.05 -6.50 7.40
N HIS A 95 -10.29 -5.96 8.35
CA HIS A 95 -10.20 -6.45 9.72
C HIS A 95 -10.71 -5.40 10.73
N SER A 96 -11.37 -5.83 11.80
CA SER A 96 -11.99 -4.94 12.80
C SER A 96 -10.99 -4.02 13.49
N HIS A 97 -9.74 -4.46 13.64
CA HIS A 97 -8.67 -3.70 14.28
C HIS A 97 -7.78 -2.94 13.27
N ALA A 98 -8.08 -2.99 11.97
CA ALA A 98 -7.26 -2.34 10.94
C ALA A 98 -7.14 -0.82 11.11
N GLY A 99 -8.16 -0.19 11.72
CA GLY A 99 -8.14 1.25 12.03
C GLY A 99 -7.03 1.67 13.00
N LEU A 100 -6.46 0.73 13.77
CA LEU A 100 -5.37 1.03 14.72
C LEU A 100 -4.02 1.23 14.02
N ILE A 101 -3.83 0.65 12.83
CA ILE A 101 -2.54 0.66 12.12
C ILE A 101 -2.54 1.55 10.87
N MET A 102 -3.68 2.12 10.47
CA MET A 102 -3.82 2.83 9.20
C MET A 102 -2.85 4.01 9.00
N GLY A 103 -2.42 4.66 10.09
CA GLY A 103 -1.44 5.75 10.03
C GLY A 103 -0.02 5.20 9.95
N SER A 104 0.38 4.43 10.96
CA SER A 104 1.75 3.92 11.09
C SER A 104 2.15 2.93 10.00
N ALA A 105 1.19 2.20 9.42
CA ALA A 105 1.46 1.26 8.33
C ALA A 105 1.93 1.97 7.05
N LEU A 106 1.38 3.15 6.75
CA LEU A 106 1.78 3.93 5.57
C LEU A 106 3.18 4.53 5.75
N ASP A 107 3.45 5.08 6.94
CA ASP A 107 4.78 5.61 7.28
C ASP A 107 5.85 4.51 7.26
N SER A 108 5.51 3.33 7.80
CA SER A 108 6.40 2.17 7.81
C SER A 108 6.63 1.60 6.41
N LEU A 109 5.60 1.61 5.56
CA LEU A 109 5.71 1.23 4.14
C LEU A 109 6.67 2.17 3.39
N ASP A 110 6.56 3.49 3.58
CA ASP A 110 7.44 4.46 2.92
C ASP A 110 8.92 4.25 3.28
N ARG A 111 9.20 4.00 4.56
CA ARG A 111 10.53 3.64 5.04
C ARG A 111 11.04 2.35 4.38
N ALA A 112 10.23 1.31 4.35
CA ALA A 112 10.59 0.03 3.74
C ALA A 112 10.91 0.19 2.24
N LEU A 113 10.09 0.96 1.51
CA LEU A 113 10.32 1.27 0.09
C LEU A 113 11.62 2.01 -0.13
N THR A 114 11.91 3.01 0.71
CA THR A 114 13.15 3.80 0.64
C THR A 114 14.39 2.92 0.86
N GLU A 115 14.33 2.00 1.83
CA GLU A 115 15.41 1.05 2.11
C GLU A 115 15.68 0.12 0.91
N VAL A 116 14.63 -0.49 0.34
CA VAL A 116 14.79 -1.42 -0.79
C VAL A 116 15.24 -0.69 -2.06
N LEU A 117 14.78 0.55 -2.30
CA LEU A 117 15.23 1.37 -3.42
C LEU A 117 16.71 1.76 -3.29
N SER A 118 17.18 2.02 -2.07
CA SER A 118 18.58 2.39 -1.79
C SER A 118 19.56 1.24 -1.98
N GLN A 119 19.13 -0.02 -1.78
CA GLN A 119 19.97 -1.21 -1.95
C GLN A 119 20.19 -1.61 -3.42
N LYS A 120 19.43 -1.03 -4.35
CA LYS A 120 19.42 -1.38 -5.79
C LYS A 120 19.99 -0.29 -6.71
N THR A 121 20.62 0.73 -6.13
CA THR A 121 21.35 1.80 -6.86
C THR A 121 22.85 1.48 -6.88
#